data_AF-A0A956FWN8-F1
#
_entry.id   AF-A0A956FWN8-F1
#
_cell.length_a   1.000
_cell.length_b   1.000
_cell.length_c   1.000
_cell.angle_alpha   90.00
_cell.angle_beta   90.00
_cell.angle_gamma   90.00
#
_symmetry.space_group_name_H-M   'P 1'
#
loop_
_entity.id
_entity.type
_entity.pdbx_description
1 polymer ?
#
loop_
_entity_poly.entity_id
_entity_poly.type
_entity_poly.pdbx_seq_one_letter_code
_entity_poly.pdbx_strand_id
1 'polypeptide(L)'
;MFQSFLKKVFGSKHDRQMKRMRPLVNRIGGLEESLKKLSDADLKGQTARFRERLSNGEPLDDILPEAFATVREAGRRTLGMRHYDVQMIGGIAMHRGMIAEMRTGEG
;
A
#
# COMPACT_ATOMS: atom_id res chain seq x y z
N MET A 1 -3.56 -2.01 37.64
CA MET A 1 -4.11 -3.25 37.03
C MET A 1 -5.26 -3.00 36.04
N PHE A 2 -6.14 -2.00 36.24
CA PHE A 2 -7.26 -1.74 35.32
C PHE A 2 -6.85 -1.21 33.91
N GLN A 3 -5.80 -0.37 33.83
CA GLN A 3 -5.32 0.19 32.55
C GLN A 3 -4.67 -0.85 31.61
N SER A 4 -4.03 -1.89 32.14
CA SER A 4 -3.41 -2.95 31.30
C SER A 4 -4.47 -3.87 30.70
N PHE A 5 -5.59 -4.09 31.41
CA PHE A 5 -6.73 -4.84 30.92
C PHE A 5 -7.47 -4.09 29.79
N LEU A 6 -7.71 -2.79 29.95
CA LEU A 6 -8.30 -1.94 28.89
C LEU A 6 -7.43 -1.87 27.62
N LYS A 7 -6.09 -1.78 27.76
CA LYS A 7 -5.17 -1.86 26.61
C LYS A 7 -5.20 -3.22 25.90
N LYS A 8 -5.34 -4.32 26.64
CA LYS A 8 -5.47 -5.67 26.05
C LYS A 8 -6.76 -5.84 25.24
N VAL A 9 -7.86 -5.21 25.67
CA VAL A 9 -9.17 -5.32 24.99
C VAL A 9 -9.30 -4.34 23.81
N PHE A 10 -8.83 -3.09 23.95
CA PHE A 10 -8.98 -2.05 22.91
C PHE A 10 -7.77 -1.87 21.98
N GLY A 11 -6.66 -2.55 22.26
CA GLY A 11 -5.38 -2.41 21.55
C GLY A 11 -4.71 -1.04 21.72
N SER A 12 -3.46 -0.94 21.31
CA SER A 12 -2.77 0.35 21.22
C SER A 12 -3.24 1.17 20.01
N LYS A 13 -2.92 2.47 19.98
CA LYS A 13 -3.13 3.31 18.79
C LYS A 13 -2.42 2.70 17.57
N HIS A 14 -1.23 2.16 17.77
CA HIS A 14 -0.47 1.47 16.72
C HIS A 14 -1.22 0.23 16.20
N ASP A 15 -1.69 -0.65 17.08
CA ASP A 15 -2.43 -1.86 16.68
C ASP A 15 -3.67 -1.52 15.86
N ARG A 16 -4.37 -0.44 16.23
CA ARG A 16 -5.54 0.04 15.48
C ARG A 16 -5.17 0.56 14.10
N GLN A 17 -4.07 1.30 13.96
CA GLN A 17 -3.60 1.75 12.65
C GLN A 17 -3.18 0.57 11.77
N MET A 18 -2.46 -0.39 12.34
CA MET A 18 -2.07 -1.61 11.62
C MET A 18 -3.30 -2.40 11.15
N LYS A 19 -4.32 -2.56 12.00
CA LYS A 19 -5.60 -3.20 11.61
C LYS A 19 -6.31 -2.47 10.47
N ARG A 20 -6.15 -1.15 10.34
CA ARG A 20 -6.73 -0.36 9.24
C ARG A 20 -5.93 -0.45 7.94
N MET A 21 -4.62 -0.65 8.02
CA MET A 21 -3.74 -0.73 6.84
C MET A 21 -3.66 -2.15 6.27
N ARG A 22 -3.74 -3.19 7.11
CA ARG A 22 -3.63 -4.59 6.65
C ARG A 22 -4.62 -4.95 5.53
N PRO A 23 -5.91 -4.54 5.56
CA PRO A 23 -6.83 -4.82 4.46
C PRO A 23 -6.39 -4.18 3.13
N LEU A 24 -5.80 -2.98 3.16
CA LEU A 24 -5.28 -2.32 1.96
C LEU A 24 -4.08 -3.08 1.40
N VAL A 25 -3.15 -3.53 2.25
CA VAL A 25 -2.02 -4.37 1.83
C VAL A 25 -2.50 -5.67 1.20
N ASN A 26 -3.52 -6.30 1.78
CA ASN A 26 -4.12 -7.51 1.20
C ASN A 26 -4.75 -7.24 -0.17
N ARG A 27 -5.45 -6.11 -0.34
CA ARG A 27 -6.00 -5.70 -1.65
C ARG A 27 -4.88 -5.47 -2.68
N ILE A 28 -3.81 -4.78 -2.29
CA ILE A 28 -2.62 -4.59 -3.13
C ILE A 28 -2.04 -5.94 -3.56
N GLY A 29 -1.85 -6.87 -2.61
CA GLY A 29 -1.35 -8.21 -2.89
C GLY A 29 -2.27 -9.03 -3.81
N GLY A 30 -3.60 -8.89 -3.65
CA GLY A 30 -4.59 -9.57 -4.48
C GLY A 30 -4.56 -9.15 -5.95
N LEU A 31 -4.06 -7.95 -6.27
CA LEU A 31 -3.93 -7.45 -7.64
C LEU A 31 -2.66 -7.93 -8.34
N GLU A 32 -1.70 -8.48 -7.60
CA GLU A 32 -0.35 -8.79 -8.10
C GLU A 32 -0.37 -9.78 -9.27
N GLU A 33 -1.16 -10.86 -9.18
CA GLU A 33 -1.27 -11.85 -10.26
C GLU A 33 -1.90 -11.30 -11.54
N SER A 34 -2.76 -10.29 -11.45
CA SER A 34 -3.33 -9.64 -12.62
C SER A 34 -2.30 -8.71 -13.30
N LEU A 35 -1.52 -7.99 -12.51
CA LEU A 35 -0.52 -7.05 -13.01
C LEU A 35 0.71 -7.75 -13.60
N LYS A 36 1.12 -8.90 -13.04
CA LYS A 36 2.18 -9.74 -13.62
C LYS A 36 1.89 -10.13 -15.08
N LYS A 37 0.61 -10.28 -15.44
CA LYS A 37 0.19 -10.67 -16.79
C LYS A 37 0.22 -9.52 -17.79
N LEU A 38 0.35 -8.27 -17.33
CA LEU A 38 0.41 -7.11 -18.21
C LEU A 38 1.75 -7.04 -18.94
N SER A 39 1.73 -6.56 -20.18
CA SER A 39 2.94 -6.13 -20.86
C SER A 39 3.52 -4.87 -20.18
N ASP A 40 4.78 -4.55 -20.47
CA ASP A 40 5.39 -3.31 -19.95
C ASP A 40 4.66 -2.05 -20.44
N ALA A 41 4.14 -2.10 -21.67
CA ALA A 41 3.33 -1.02 -22.24
C ALA A 41 2.01 -0.85 -21.48
N ASP A 42 1.31 -1.95 -21.18
CA ASP A 42 0.05 -1.92 -20.44
C ASP A 42 0.24 -1.49 -18.98
N LEU A 43 1.34 -1.93 -18.34
CA LEU A 43 1.70 -1.51 -16.99
C LEU A 43 1.99 -0.01 -16.94
N LYS A 44 2.74 0.52 -17.92
CA LYS A 44 2.98 1.97 -18.06
C LYS A 44 1.68 2.73 -18.31
N GLY A 45 0.76 2.15 -19.09
CA GLY A 45 -0.56 2.69 -19.40
C GLY A 45 -1.45 2.94 -18.17
N GLN A 46 -1.23 2.22 -17.06
CA GLN A 46 -1.96 2.46 -15.81
C GLN A 46 -1.82 3.91 -15.31
N THR A 47 -0.68 4.56 -15.55
CA THR A 47 -0.47 5.96 -15.14
C THR A 47 -1.48 6.91 -15.78
N ALA A 48 -1.71 6.76 -17.10
CA ALA A 48 -2.68 7.59 -17.81
C ALA A 48 -4.10 7.33 -17.29
N ARG A 49 -4.44 6.05 -17.10
CA ARG A 49 -5.74 5.64 -16.54
C ARG A 49 -5.99 6.21 -15.14
N PHE A 50 -4.99 6.21 -14.26
CA PHE A 50 -5.14 6.80 -12.92
C PHE A 50 -5.31 8.31 -12.98
N ARG A 51 -4.55 9.01 -13.83
CA ARG A 51 -4.70 10.46 -14.03
C ARG A 51 -6.09 10.82 -14.52
N GLU A 52 -6.62 10.07 -15.48
CA GLU A 52 -7.97 10.27 -16.00
C GLU A 52 -9.03 10.08 -14.90
N ARG A 53 -8.95 8.99 -14.14
CA ARG A 53 -9.85 8.73 -13.00
C ARG A 53 -9.84 9.85 -11.97
N LEU A 54 -8.65 10.33 -11.60
CA LEU A 54 -8.51 11.45 -10.68
C LEU A 54 -9.08 12.75 -11.26
N SER A 55 -8.86 13.02 -12.56
CA SER A 55 -9.45 14.20 -13.22
C SER A 55 -10.99 14.14 -13.30
N ASN A 56 -11.55 12.93 -13.32
CA ASN A 56 -12.99 12.69 -13.28
C ASN A 56 -13.56 12.74 -11.85
N GLY A 57 -12.75 13.08 -10.85
CA GLY A 57 -13.18 13.31 -9.48
C GLY A 57 -13.09 12.09 -8.56
N GLU A 58 -12.48 10.98 -9.01
CA GLU A 58 -12.24 9.84 -8.13
C GLU A 58 -11.25 10.22 -7.01
N PRO A 59 -11.55 9.89 -5.74
CA PRO A 59 -10.62 10.14 -4.64
C PRO A 59 -9.29 9.41 -4.79
N LEU A 60 -8.20 10.06 -4.35
CA LEU A 60 -6.87 9.46 -4.38
C LEU A 60 -6.77 8.15 -3.57
N ASP A 61 -7.52 8.07 -2.47
CA ASP A 61 -7.59 6.88 -1.62
C ASP A 61 -8.19 5.65 -2.34
N ASP A 62 -9.07 5.88 -3.32
CA ASP A 62 -9.77 4.81 -4.02
C ASP A 62 -8.87 4.14 -5.08
N ILE A 63 -7.95 4.91 -5.69
CA ILE A 63 -6.95 4.35 -6.61
C ILE A 63 -5.75 3.73 -5.89
N LEU A 64 -5.60 3.96 -4.58
CA LEU A 64 -4.39 3.57 -3.83
C LEU A 64 -4.01 2.10 -4.00
N PRO A 65 -4.92 1.11 -3.88
CA PRO A 65 -4.53 -0.29 -4.00
C PRO A 65 -3.96 -0.64 -5.38
N GLU A 66 -4.57 -0.09 -6.44
CA GLU A 66 -4.15 -0.36 -7.83
C GLU A 66 -2.85 0.37 -8.18
N ALA A 67 -2.70 1.62 -7.72
CA ALA A 67 -1.48 2.38 -7.90
C ALA A 67 -0.29 1.73 -7.19
N PHE A 68 -0.47 1.31 -5.93
CA PHE A 68 0.58 0.64 -5.16
C PHE A 68 0.95 -0.72 -5.74
N ALA A 69 -0.03 -1.49 -6.21
CA ALA A 69 0.22 -2.77 -6.86
C ALA A 69 1.00 -2.57 -8.19
N THR A 70 0.67 -1.51 -8.94
CA THR A 70 1.38 -1.12 -10.17
C THR A 70 2.84 -0.75 -9.86
N VAL A 71 3.09 0.04 -8.82
CA VAL A 71 4.45 0.41 -8.38
C VAL A 71 5.23 -0.81 -7.88
N ARG A 72 4.57 -1.74 -7.16
CA ARG A 72 5.19 -2.99 -6.71
C ARG A 72 5.68 -3.81 -7.90
N GLU A 73 4.85 -3.97 -8.93
CA GLU A 73 5.21 -4.72 -10.14
C GLU A 73 6.28 -3.99 -10.96
N ALA A 74 6.19 -2.66 -11.08
CA ALA A 74 7.23 -1.86 -11.72
C ALA A 74 8.59 -2.05 -11.04
N GLY A 75 8.64 -1.96 -9.70
CA GLY A 75 9.86 -2.19 -8.92
C GLY A 75 10.44 -3.60 -9.13
N ARG A 76 9.58 -4.63 -9.21
CA ARG A 76 10.02 -5.99 -9.57
C ARG A 76 10.69 -6.00 -10.95
N ARG A 77 10.08 -5.37 -11.96
CA ARG A 77 10.58 -5.41 -13.34
C ARG A 77 11.84 -4.58 -13.55
N THR A 78 11.90 -3.39 -12.95
CA THR A 78 12.98 -2.43 -13.23
C THR A 78 14.17 -2.57 -12.28
N LEU A 79 13.92 -2.95 -11.02
CA LEU A 79 14.97 -3.04 -9.99
C LEU A 79 15.23 -4.48 -9.55
N GLY A 80 14.44 -5.45 -10.02
CA GLY A 80 14.47 -6.82 -9.48
C GLY A 80 13.93 -6.92 -8.06
N MET A 81 13.28 -5.87 -7.55
CA MET A 81 12.87 -5.75 -6.15
C MET A 81 11.34 -5.69 -6.04
N ARG A 82 10.74 -6.80 -5.60
CA ARG A 82 9.33 -6.81 -5.23
C ARG A 82 9.19 -6.20 -3.83
N HIS A 83 8.54 -5.04 -3.74
CA HIS A 83 8.28 -4.40 -2.46
C HIS A 83 7.56 -5.33 -1.47
N TYR A 84 8.11 -5.46 -0.27
CA TYR A 84 7.54 -6.23 0.83
C TYR A 84 6.26 -5.60 1.39
N ASP A 85 5.51 -6.38 2.16
CA ASP A 85 4.26 -5.90 2.76
C ASP A 85 4.50 -4.81 3.80
N VAL A 86 5.63 -4.87 4.52
CA VAL A 86 6.06 -3.81 5.45
C VAL A 86 6.36 -2.49 4.74
N GLN A 87 6.94 -2.54 3.54
CA GLN A 87 7.18 -1.36 2.71
C GLN A 87 5.87 -0.76 2.18
N MET A 88 4.88 -1.60 1.83
CA MET A 88 3.54 -1.11 1.48
C MET A 88 2.86 -0.42 2.66
N ILE A 89 3.02 -0.95 3.88
CA ILE A 89 2.52 -0.31 5.11
C ILE A 89 3.18 1.06 5.29
N GLY A 90 4.51 1.15 5.11
CA GLY A 90 5.24 2.40 5.16
C GLY A 90 4.72 3.43 4.14
N GLY A 91 4.52 3.00 2.89
CA GLY A 91 3.96 3.86 1.84
C GLY A 91 2.54 4.34 2.15
N ILE A 92 1.66 3.46 2.65
CA ILE A 92 0.30 3.83 3.07
C ILE A 92 0.33 4.83 4.23
N ALA A 93 1.26 4.65 5.17
CA ALA A 93 1.42 5.57 6.29
C ALA A 93 1.83 6.97 5.81
N MET A 94 2.82 7.05 4.92
CA MET A 94 3.26 8.32 4.32
C MET A 94 2.16 8.99 3.50
N HIS A 95 1.42 8.22 2.70
CA HIS A 95 0.25 8.70 1.95
C HIS A 95 -0.79 9.38 2.86
N ARG A 96 -0.99 8.85 4.06
CA ARG A 96 -1.90 9.39 5.08
C ARG A 96 -1.29 10.53 5.92
N GLY A 97 -0.13 11.05 5.53
CA GLY A 97 0.57 12.12 6.25
C GLY A 97 1.14 11.70 7.60
N MET A 98 1.42 10.40 7.79
CA MET A 98 2.03 9.86 9.02
C MET A 98 3.54 9.62 8.83
N ILE A 99 4.27 9.58 9.94
CA ILE A 99 5.67 9.13 9.94
C ILE A 99 5.70 7.60 9.96
N ALA A 100 6.38 7.00 8.97
CA ALA A 100 6.65 5.57 8.93
C ALA A 100 8.00 5.29 9.60
N GLU A 101 7.99 4.71 10.80
CA GLU A 101 9.20 4.23 11.47
C GLU A 101 9.52 2.81 10.98
N MET A 102 10.65 2.66 10.29
CA MET A 102 11.15 1.40 9.75
C MET A 102 12.63 1.27 10.10
N ARG A 103 13.11 0.03 10.33
CA ARG A 103 14.53 -0.21 10.61
C ARG A 103 15.37 -0.01 9.35
N THR A 104 16.63 0.41 9.52
CA THR A 104 17.60 0.46 8.41
C THR A 104 17.69 -0.91 7.73
N GLY A 105 17.57 -0.94 6.41
CA GLY A 105 17.58 -2.16 5.61
C GLY A 105 16.20 -2.73 5.28
N GLU A 106 15.11 -2.15 5.80
CA GLU A 106 13.73 -2.51 5.43
C GLU A 106 13.28 -1.92 4.07
N GLY A 107 14.19 -1.22 3.38
CA GLY A 107 13.93 -0.42 2.17
C GLY A 107 14.32 1.02 2.38
#